data_AF-A0A8A8E2Q9-F1
#
_entry.id   AF-A0A8A8E2Q9-F1
#
_cell.length_a   1.000
_cell.length_b   1.000
_cell.length_c   1.000
_cell.angle_alpha   90.00
_cell.angle_beta   90.00
_cell.angle_gamma   90.00
#
_symmetry.space_group_name_H-M   'P 1'
#
loop_
_entity.id
_entity.type
_entity.pdbx_description
1 polymer ?
#
loop_
_entity_poly.entity_id
_entity_poly.type
_entity_poly.pdbx_seq_one_letter_code
_entity_poly.pdbx_strand_id
1 'polypeptide(L)'
;KLQLWDTSGQGRFCTIIRSYSRGAQGILLVYDITNKWSFDGINRWLKEVEEHAPGVPKVLVGNRLHLAFKRQVGERDAEAYAAKNRMAFFEVSPLCDFNIRESFSELSRMALHRNGME
;
A
#
# COMPACT_ATOMS: atom_id res chain seq x y z
N LYS A 1 14.86 -1.54 -13.05
CA LYS A 1 13.93 -0.52 -13.62
C LYS A 1 12.57 -0.72 -12.96
N LEU A 2 12.00 0.30 -12.33
CA LEU A 2 10.66 0.21 -11.69
C LEU A 2 9.58 0.63 -12.69
N GLN A 3 8.49 -0.12 -12.74
CA GLN A 3 7.26 0.23 -13.46
C GLN A 3 6.13 0.39 -12.44
N LEU A 4 5.53 1.57 -12.39
CA LEU A 4 4.46 1.89 -11.45
C LEU A 4 3.14 1.99 -12.19
N TRP A 5 2.12 1.34 -11.64
CA TRP A 5 0.75 1.35 -12.15
C TRP A 5 -0.14 1.94 -11.08
N ASP A 6 -0.70 3.13 -11.32
CA ASP A 6 -1.74 3.70 -10.46
C ASP A 6 -3.12 3.29 -10.97
N THR A 7 -3.98 2.84 -10.07
CA THR A 7 -5.31 2.33 -10.41
C THR A 7 -6.34 3.10 -9.61
N SER A 8 -6.93 4.13 -10.22
CA SER A 8 -7.93 4.96 -9.57
C SER A 8 -9.20 4.15 -9.26
N GLY A 9 -9.56 4.05 -7.97
CA GLY A 9 -10.76 3.37 -7.49
C GLY A 9 -12.03 4.18 -7.67
N GLN A 10 -12.68 4.10 -8.84
CA GLN A 10 -14.15 4.19 -8.89
C GLN A 10 -14.72 2.78 -9.01
N GLY A 11 -15.84 2.51 -8.32
CA GLY A 11 -16.43 1.19 -8.07
C GLY A 11 -16.80 0.33 -9.29
N ARG A 12 -16.49 0.76 -10.51
CA ARG A 12 -16.64 0.01 -11.77
C ARG A 12 -15.37 -0.71 -12.23
N PHE A 13 -14.27 -0.65 -11.47
CA PHE A 13 -12.97 -1.15 -11.91
C PHE A 13 -12.38 -2.31 -11.08
N CYS A 14 -13.22 -3.22 -10.55
CA CYS A 14 -12.73 -4.51 -10.03
C CYS A 14 -11.86 -5.27 -11.05
N THR A 15 -12.12 -5.09 -12.35
CA THR A 15 -11.36 -5.72 -13.43
C THR A 15 -9.91 -5.21 -13.54
N ILE A 16 -9.64 -3.97 -13.11
CA ILE A 16 -8.31 -3.36 -13.24
C ILE A 16 -7.31 -4.04 -12.31
N ILE A 17 -7.67 -4.29 -11.05
CA ILE A 17 -6.75 -4.94 -10.09
C ILE A 17 -6.40 -6.36 -10.50
N ARG A 18 -7.34 -7.09 -11.10
CA ARG A 18 -7.10 -8.45 -11.60
C ARG A 18 -6.01 -8.48 -12.69
N SER A 19 -6.02 -7.51 -13.59
CA SER A 19 -5.02 -7.41 -14.67
C SER A 19 -3.64 -6.95 -14.18
N TYR A 20 -3.57 -6.07 -13.18
CA TYR A 20 -2.30 -5.49 -12.73
C TYR A 20 -1.65 -6.22 -11.55
N SER A 21 -2.42 -6.95 -10.75
CA SER A 21 -1.86 -7.82 -9.70
C SER A 21 -1.14 -9.04 -10.31
N ARG A 22 -1.62 -9.55 -11.45
CA ARG A 22 -1.00 -10.68 -12.15
C ARG A 22 0.35 -10.26 -12.76
N GLY A 23 1.44 -10.65 -12.10
CA GLY A 23 2.81 -10.30 -12.50
C GLY A 23 3.41 -9.12 -11.74
N ALA A 24 2.69 -8.53 -10.78
CA ALA A 24 3.25 -7.53 -9.89
C ALA A 24 4.35 -8.15 -9.00
N GLN A 25 5.48 -7.47 -8.89
CA GLN A 25 6.58 -7.87 -8.00
C GLN A 25 6.45 -7.29 -6.59
N GLY A 26 5.65 -6.24 -6.42
CA GLY A 26 5.39 -5.56 -5.17
C GLY A 26 4.12 -4.71 -5.26
N ILE A 27 3.45 -4.49 -4.14
CA ILE A 27 2.17 -3.77 -4.08
C ILE A 27 2.19 -2.71 -2.97
N LEU A 28 1.73 -1.50 -3.29
CA LEU A 28 1.44 -0.45 -2.32
C LEU A 28 -0.06 -0.36 -2.10
N LEU A 29 -0.49 -0.47 -0.84
CA LEU A 29 -1.87 -0.25 -0.43
C LEU A 29 -1.95 1.11 0.27
N VAL A 30 -2.60 2.09 -0.37
CA VAL A 30 -2.60 3.47 0.09
C VAL A 30 -3.97 3.84 0.63
N TYR A 31 -4.01 4.40 1.85
CA TYR A 31 -5.21 5.01 2.42
C TYR A 31 -4.91 6.46 2.85
N ASP A 32 -5.93 7.22 3.20
CA ASP A 32 -5.82 8.58 3.72
C ASP A 32 -6.04 8.56 5.24
N ILE A 33 -5.07 9.06 6.02
CA ILE A 33 -5.14 9.07 7.49
C ILE A 33 -6.31 9.90 8.03
N THR A 34 -6.83 10.83 7.23
CA THR A 34 -7.97 11.69 7.56
C THR A 34 -9.31 11.09 7.14
N ASN A 35 -9.33 9.91 6.53
CA ASN A 35 -10.54 9.28 6.01
C ASN A 35 -10.60 7.80 6.41
N LYS A 36 -11.35 7.49 7.48
CA LYS A 36 -11.52 6.11 7.97
C LYS A 36 -12.06 5.15 6.92
N TRP A 37 -12.99 5.59 6.07
CA TRP A 37 -13.56 4.75 5.00
C TRP A 37 -12.51 4.26 4.00
N SER A 38 -11.48 5.06 3.75
CA SER A 38 -10.38 4.66 2.86
C SER A 38 -9.54 3.52 3.48
N PHE A 39 -9.34 3.56 4.80
CA PHE A 39 -8.64 2.51 5.53
C PHE A 39 -9.47 1.22 5.61
N ASP A 40 -10.76 1.33 5.90
CA ASP A 40 -11.66 0.17 5.94
C ASP A 40 -11.74 -0.53 4.55
N GLY A 41 -11.62 0.25 3.48
CA GLY A 41 -11.54 -0.23 2.10
C GLY A 41 -10.29 -1.08 1.78
N ILE A 42 -9.20 -0.95 2.56
CA ILE A 42 -7.97 -1.72 2.35
C ILE A 42 -8.22 -3.22 2.49
N ASN A 43 -9.14 -3.66 3.36
CA ASN A 43 -9.47 -5.08 3.52
C ASN A 43 -9.94 -5.73 2.23
N ARG A 44 -10.76 -5.01 1.44
CA ARG A 44 -11.24 -5.49 0.15
C ARG A 44 -10.07 -5.67 -0.81
N TRP A 45 -9.19 -4.67 -0.89
CA TRP A 45 -8.05 -4.71 -1.80
C TRP A 45 -7.01 -5.76 -1.39
N LEU A 46 -6.76 -5.93 -0.11
CA LEU A 46 -5.88 -6.97 0.39
C LEU A 46 -6.37 -8.36 -0.01
N LYS A 47 -7.68 -8.61 0.08
CA LYS A 47 -8.28 -9.88 -0.35
C LYS A 47 -8.04 -10.15 -1.85
N GLU A 48 -8.26 -9.14 -2.70
CA GLU A 48 -8.02 -9.25 -4.15
C GLU A 48 -6.54 -9.54 -4.45
N VAL A 49 -5.63 -8.92 -3.70
CA VAL A 49 -4.18 -9.13 -3.83
C VAL A 49 -3.78 -10.53 -3.40
N GLU A 50 -4.30 -11.05 -2.29
CA GLU A 50 -4.00 -12.43 -1.86
C GLU A 50 -4.56 -13.47 -2.83
N GLU A 51 -5.69 -13.20 -3.48
CA GLU A 51 -6.30 -14.10 -4.46
C GLU A 51 -5.50 -14.15 -5.78
N HIS A 52 -5.03 -12.99 -6.27
CA HIS A 52 -4.44 -12.90 -7.61
C HIS A 52 -2.90 -12.81 -7.62
N ALA A 53 -2.30 -12.46 -6.49
CA ALA A 53 -0.87 -12.23 -6.34
C ALA A 53 -0.34 -12.71 -4.97
N PRO A 54 -0.56 -14.01 -4.63
CA PRO A 54 -0.21 -14.54 -3.32
C PRO A 54 1.29 -14.41 -3.04
N GLY A 55 1.62 -14.04 -1.79
CA GLY A 55 3.00 -13.90 -1.33
C GLY A 55 3.78 -12.72 -1.94
N VAL A 56 3.15 -11.86 -2.75
CA VAL A 56 3.77 -10.60 -3.21
C VAL A 56 4.02 -9.68 -2.00
N PRO A 57 5.23 -9.08 -1.88
CA PRO A 57 5.54 -8.06 -0.90
C PRO A 57 4.56 -6.90 -0.96
N LYS A 58 4.13 -6.45 0.22
CA LYS A 58 3.11 -5.44 0.39
C LYS A 58 3.59 -4.39 1.38
N VAL A 59 3.29 -3.13 1.08
CA VAL A 59 3.48 -2.01 2.00
C VAL A 59 2.16 -1.28 2.14
N LEU A 60 1.74 -1.07 3.38
CA LEU A 60 0.62 -0.20 3.74
C LEU A 60 1.13 1.23 3.88
N VAL A 61 0.46 2.17 3.22
CA VAL A 61 0.86 3.58 3.18
C VAL A 61 -0.29 4.46 3.66
N GLY A 62 -0.08 5.16 4.78
CA GLY A 62 -0.97 6.21 5.28
C GLY A 62 -0.60 7.56 4.66
N ASN A 63 -1.39 8.05 3.73
CA ASN A 63 -1.17 9.31 3.04
C ASN A 63 -1.77 10.51 3.80
N ARG A 64 -1.36 11.72 3.42
CA ARG A 64 -1.77 13.02 3.99
C ARG A 64 -1.28 13.26 5.41
N LEU A 65 -0.06 12.82 5.73
CA LEU A 65 0.54 13.03 7.05
C LEU A 65 0.56 14.50 7.51
N HIS A 66 0.67 15.46 6.59
CA HIS A 66 0.55 16.90 6.88
C HIS A 66 -0.80 17.30 7.52
N LEU A 67 -1.82 16.45 7.44
CA LEU A 67 -3.13 16.62 8.08
C LEU A 67 -3.30 15.72 9.32
N ALA A 68 -2.21 15.31 9.98
CA ALA A 68 -2.26 14.47 11.19
C ALA A 68 -3.16 15.06 12.30
N PHE A 69 -3.33 16.39 12.35
CA PHE A 69 -4.24 17.06 13.28
C PHE A 69 -5.74 16.77 13.01
N LYS A 70 -6.09 16.26 11.83
CA LYS A 70 -7.45 15.79 11.46
C LYS A 70 -7.52 14.26 11.35
N ARG A 71 -6.58 13.54 11.97
CA ARG A 71 -6.46 12.09 11.88
C ARG A 71 -7.76 11.41 12.34
N GLN A 72 -8.23 10.47 11.52
CA GLN A 72 -9.34 9.57 11.82
C GLN A 72 -8.88 8.11 11.98
N VAL A 73 -7.67 7.78 11.52
CA VAL A 73 -7.07 6.44 11.63
C VAL A 73 -5.84 6.53 12.52
N GLY A 74 -5.88 5.85 13.67
CA GLY A 74 -4.75 5.80 14.61
C GLY A 74 -3.53 5.16 13.97
N GLU A 75 -2.36 5.75 14.16
CA GLU A 75 -1.09 5.22 13.63
C GLU A 75 -0.82 3.79 14.15
N ARG A 76 -1.00 3.58 15.46
CA ARG A 76 -0.86 2.26 16.10
C ARG A 76 -1.84 1.21 15.56
N ASP A 77 -3.05 1.63 15.22
CA ASP A 77 -4.07 0.72 14.67
C ASP A 77 -3.67 0.28 13.26
N ALA A 78 -3.18 1.22 12.44
CA ALA A 78 -2.71 0.95 11.09
C ALA A 78 -1.42 0.11 11.09
N GLU A 79 -0.49 0.38 12.01
CA GLU A 79 0.73 -0.40 12.20
C GLU A 79 0.41 -1.84 12.65
N ALA A 80 -0.47 -2.00 13.65
CA ALA A 80 -0.92 -3.32 14.09
C ALA A 80 -1.63 -4.09 12.96
N TYR A 81 -2.43 -3.40 12.14
CA TYR A 81 -3.05 -3.97 10.96
C TYR A 81 -2.00 -4.43 9.93
N ALA A 82 -0.97 -3.61 9.67
CA ALA A 82 0.11 -3.96 8.76
C ALA A 82 0.88 -5.19 9.25
N ALA A 83 1.26 -5.22 10.52
CA ALA A 83 1.95 -6.35 11.15
C ALA A 83 1.14 -7.64 11.07
N LYS A 84 -0.16 -7.58 11.40
CA LYS A 84 -1.08 -8.74 11.30
C LYS A 84 -1.14 -9.34 9.89
N ASN A 85 -1.04 -8.49 8.87
CA ASN A 85 -1.13 -8.88 7.47
C ASN A 85 0.24 -9.02 6.78
N ARG A 86 1.35 -9.01 7.54
CA ARG A 86 2.74 -9.14 7.03
C ARG A 86 3.09 -8.10 5.97
N MET A 87 2.73 -6.85 6.23
CA MET A 87 3.05 -5.69 5.39
C MET A 87 4.02 -4.76 6.13
N ALA A 88 4.91 -4.09 5.40
CA ALA A 88 5.60 -2.93 5.96
C ALA A 88 4.63 -1.75 6.07
N PHE A 89 4.90 -0.78 6.94
CA PHE A 89 4.03 0.37 7.17
C PHE A 89 4.81 1.67 7.06
N PHE A 90 4.25 2.65 6.35
CA PHE A 90 4.78 4.01 6.28
C PHE A 90 3.63 5.02 6.30
N GLU A 91 3.83 6.15 6.96
CA GLU A 91 3.03 7.34 6.73
C GLU A 91 3.80 8.34 5.89
N VAL A 92 3.11 8.92 4.90
CA VAL A 92 3.72 9.77 3.87
C VAL A 92 2.98 11.09 3.72
N SER A 93 3.72 12.10 3.27
CA SER A 93 3.15 13.36 2.82
C SER A 93 3.77 13.76 1.49
N PRO A 94 3.10 13.51 0.35
CA PRO A 94 3.54 14.00 -0.95
C PRO A 94 3.67 15.53 -0.97
N LEU A 95 2.82 16.23 -0.22
CA LEU A 95 2.87 17.69 -0.09
C LEU A 95 4.18 18.17 0.56
N CYS A 96 4.74 17.38 1.49
CA CYS A 96 5.96 17.71 2.21
C CYS A 96 7.18 16.92 1.70
N ASP A 97 7.04 16.19 0.58
CA ASP A 97 8.02 15.22 0.09
C ASP A 97 8.56 14.28 1.18
N PHE A 98 7.69 13.84 2.10
CA PHE A 98 8.08 13.07 3.28
C PHE A 98 7.73 11.58 3.13
N ASN A 99 8.72 10.72 3.40
CA ASN A 99 8.64 9.25 3.38
C ASN A 99 8.24 8.62 2.02
N ILE A 100 8.18 9.41 0.95
CA ILE A 100 7.82 8.92 -0.38
C ILE A 100 8.89 7.94 -0.84
N ARG A 101 10.15 8.37 -0.93
CA ARG A 101 11.25 7.55 -1.47
C ARG A 101 11.51 6.31 -0.63
N GLU A 102 11.41 6.43 0.68
CA GLU A 102 11.63 5.38 1.66
C GLU A 102 10.61 4.26 1.46
N SER A 103 9.32 4.60 1.30
CA SER A 103 8.25 3.62 1.07
C SER A 103 8.44 2.82 -0.23
N PHE A 104 8.83 3.48 -1.33
CA PHE A 104 9.12 2.81 -2.61
C PHE A 104 10.41 1.99 -2.55
N SER A 105 11.45 2.49 -1.88
CA SER A 105 12.74 1.81 -1.75
C SER A 105 12.59 0.53 -0.94
N GLU A 106 11.82 0.57 0.15
CA GLU A 106 11.56 -0.61 0.97
C GLU A 106 10.80 -1.69 0.19
N LEU A 107 9.74 -1.30 -0.54
CA LEU A 107 9.03 -2.26 -1.39
C LEU A 107 9.96 -2.88 -2.45
N SER A 108 10.81 -2.07 -3.06
CA SER A 108 11.77 -2.52 -4.08
C SER A 108 12.76 -3.52 -3.50
N ARG A 109 13.28 -3.24 -2.29
CA ARG A 109 14.19 -4.14 -1.56
C ARG A 109 13.52 -5.47 -1.26
N MET A 110 12.29 -5.44 -0.73
CA MET A 110 11.51 -6.67 -0.46
C MET A 110 11.26 -7.48 -1.73
N ALA A 111 10.96 -6.82 -2.85
CA ALA A 111 10.74 -7.47 -4.14
C ALA A 111 12.02 -8.12 -4.71
N LEU A 112 13.17 -7.45 -4.60
CA LEU A 112 14.46 -7.99 -5.04
C LEU A 112 14.88 -9.21 -4.21
N HIS A 113 14.76 -9.12 -2.88
CA HIS A 113 15.07 -10.23 -1.99
C HIS A 113 14.20 -11.46 -2.29
N ARG A 114 12.91 -11.27 -2.57
CA ARG A 114 12.02 -12.37 -2.96
C ARG A 114 12.46 -13.06 -4.26
N ASN A 115 13.03 -12.32 -5.20
CA ASN A 115 13.45 -12.85 -6.49
C ASN A 115 14.89 -13.39 -6.50
N GLY A 116 15.58 -13.40 -5.35
CA GLY A 116 16.96 -13.89 -5.24
C GLY A 116 17.98 -13.07 -6.03
N MET A 117 17.72 -11.77 -6.20
CA MET A 117 18.54 -10.85 -7.02
C MET A 117 19.46 -9.95 -6.16
N GLU A 118 19.96 -10.44 -5.03
CA GLU A 118 20.92 -9.71 -4.20
C GLU A 118 22.33 -9.63 -4.81
#